data_AF-A0A4Q3WKG9-F1
#
_entry.id   AF-A0A4Q3WKG9-F1
#
_cell.length_a   1.000
_cell.length_b   1.000
_cell.length_c   1.000
_cell.angle_alpha   90.00
_cell.angle_beta   90.00
_cell.angle_gamma   90.00
#
_symmetry.space_group_name_H-M   'P 1'
#
loop_
_entity.id
_entity.type
_entity.pdbx_description
1 polymer ?
#
loop_
_entity_poly.entity_id
_entity_poly.type
_entity_poly.pdbx_seq_one_letter_code
_entity_poly.pdbx_strand_id
1 'polypeptide(L)'
;MEFTPIERAVVDWCAANASCAEVAAQFLSARPTARRYTGVGSYTDLAVPTGISPIPVTAIPKGLDGPLIGPDIVATELELGACTQIYCADGVLTFLEIAAYGDSFPEHLSNVLLERPQA
;
A
#
# COMPACT_ATOMS: atom_id res chain seq x y z
N MET A 1 15.02 -5.75 -5.34
CA MET A 1 14.79 -4.50 -4.61
C MET A 1 14.07 -4.89 -3.33
N GLU A 2 14.40 -4.24 -2.22
CA GLU A 2 13.68 -4.43 -0.97
C GLU A 2 12.67 -3.30 -0.75
N PHE A 3 11.67 -3.57 0.07
CA PHE A 3 10.76 -2.52 0.52
C PHE A 3 11.54 -1.49 1.34
N THR A 4 11.18 -0.22 1.21
CA THR A 4 11.61 0.80 2.17
C THR A 4 10.94 0.53 3.53
N PRO A 5 11.45 1.12 4.63
CA PRO A 5 10.82 0.96 5.94
C PRO A 5 9.34 1.33 5.95
N ILE A 6 8.94 2.42 5.27
CA ILE A 6 7.53 2.83 5.20
C ILE A 6 6.69 1.84 4.39
N GLU A 7 7.16 1.39 3.23
CA GLU A 7 6.41 0.43 2.42
C GLU A 7 6.23 -0.90 3.14
N ARG A 8 7.29 -1.38 3.83
CA ARG A 8 7.23 -2.57 4.66
C ARG A 8 6.17 -2.42 5.75
N ALA A 9 6.17 -1.29 6.46
CA ALA A 9 5.19 -1.02 7.50
C ALA A 9 3.75 -1.02 6.94
N VAL A 10 3.53 -0.39 5.78
CA VAL A 10 2.23 -0.36 5.10
C VAL A 10 1.78 -1.77 4.69
N VAL A 11 2.65 -2.54 4.04
CA VAL A 11 2.36 -3.92 3.61
C VAL A 11 2.04 -4.81 4.80
N ASP A 12 2.81 -4.73 5.88
CA ASP A 12 2.60 -5.52 7.08
C ASP A 12 1.28 -5.13 7.78
N TRP A 13 0.97 -3.82 7.82
CA TRP A 13 -0.31 -3.34 8.35
C TRP A 13 -1.49 -3.86 7.53
N CYS A 14 -1.41 -3.81 6.20
CA CYS A 14 -2.45 -4.32 5.31
C CYS A 14 -2.64 -5.83 5.47
N ALA A 15 -1.55 -6.60 5.61
CA ALA A 15 -1.62 -8.03 5.89
C ALA A 15 -2.32 -8.33 7.23
N ALA A 16 -1.99 -7.56 8.28
CA ALA A 16 -2.56 -7.74 9.61
C ALA A 16 -4.05 -7.33 9.71
N ASN A 17 -4.50 -6.41 8.86
CA ASN A 17 -5.88 -5.91 8.82
C ASN A 17 -6.68 -6.46 7.63
N ALA A 18 -6.17 -7.49 6.96
CA ALA A 18 -6.80 -8.07 5.78
C ALA A 18 -8.19 -8.64 6.09
N SER A 19 -9.12 -8.49 5.15
CA SER A 19 -10.49 -9.01 5.24
C SER A 19 -10.58 -10.53 5.02
N CYS A 20 -9.59 -11.13 4.36
CA CYS A 20 -9.50 -12.57 4.14
C CYS A 20 -8.04 -13.05 4.01
N ALA A 21 -7.86 -14.38 4.04
CA ALA A 21 -6.54 -15.00 4.03
C ALA A 21 -5.77 -14.77 2.73
N GLU A 22 -6.46 -14.70 1.59
CA GLU A 22 -5.85 -14.45 0.28
C GLU A 22 -5.24 -13.05 0.20
N VAL A 23 -5.95 -12.04 0.71
CA VAL A 23 -5.43 -10.66 0.78
C VAL A 23 -4.18 -10.62 1.65
N ALA A 24 -4.21 -11.21 2.85
CA ALA A 24 -3.04 -11.29 3.72
C ALA A 24 -1.86 -12.00 3.06
N ALA A 25 -2.11 -13.15 2.42
CA ALA A 25 -1.09 -13.96 1.76
C ALA A 25 -0.40 -13.20 0.61
N GLN A 26 -1.15 -12.41 -0.15
CA GLN A 26 -0.56 -11.59 -1.21
C GLN A 26 0.33 -10.49 -0.67
N PHE A 27 -0.10 -9.74 0.35
CA PHE A 27 0.74 -8.72 0.98
C PHE A 27 2.04 -9.32 1.55
N LEU A 28 1.95 -10.44 2.26
CA LEU A 28 3.11 -11.10 2.85
C LEU A 28 4.10 -11.66 1.81
N SER A 29 3.61 -11.99 0.61
CA SER A 29 4.41 -12.60 -0.46
C SER A 29 4.88 -11.59 -1.52
N ALA A 30 4.28 -10.41 -1.58
CA ALA A 30 4.58 -9.38 -2.55
C ALA A 30 6.03 -8.88 -2.40
N ARG A 31 6.62 -8.47 -3.52
CA ARG A 31 7.94 -7.84 -3.57
C ARG A 31 7.91 -6.60 -4.45
N PRO A 32 8.63 -5.53 -4.11
CA PRO A 32 8.71 -4.34 -4.95
C PRO A 32 9.61 -4.63 -6.16
N THR A 33 9.17 -4.21 -7.34
CA THR A 33 9.90 -4.37 -8.61
C THR A 33 10.39 -3.05 -9.17
N ALA A 34 9.65 -1.96 -8.96
CA ALA A 34 10.04 -0.61 -9.33
C ALA A 34 9.45 0.41 -8.36
N ARG A 35 10.08 1.59 -8.29
CA ARG A 35 9.63 2.71 -7.46
C ARG A 35 9.75 4.01 -8.23
N ARG A 36 8.72 4.86 -8.15
CA ARG A 36 8.66 6.19 -8.79
C ARG A 36 8.24 7.22 -7.74
N TYR A 37 9.07 8.22 -7.49
CA TYR A 37 8.72 9.36 -6.66
C TYR A 37 8.17 10.50 -7.53
N THR A 38 7.09 11.13 -7.08
CA THR A 38 6.43 12.22 -7.81
C THR A 38 6.64 13.59 -7.18
N GLY A 39 7.34 13.66 -6.04
CA GLY A 39 7.48 14.85 -5.21
C GLY A 39 6.37 15.01 -4.18
N VAL A 40 5.15 14.56 -4.49
CA VAL A 40 3.98 14.55 -3.58
C VAL A 40 3.58 13.14 -3.14
N GLY A 41 4.36 12.14 -3.51
CA GLY A 41 4.09 10.75 -3.19
C GLY A 41 5.04 9.79 -3.87
N SER A 42 4.66 8.52 -3.87
CA SER A 42 5.39 7.45 -4.55
C SER A 42 4.46 6.36 -5.06
N TYR A 43 4.83 5.78 -6.21
CA TYR A 43 4.28 4.53 -6.71
C TYR A 43 5.32 3.43 -6.59
N THR A 44 4.91 2.28 -6.07
CA THR A 44 5.73 1.09 -5.93
C THR A 44 5.06 -0.06 -6.62
N ASP A 45 5.62 -0.46 -7.76
CA ASP A 45 5.14 -1.61 -8.53
C ASP A 45 5.46 -2.89 -7.75
N LEU A 46 4.50 -3.81 -7.68
CA LEU A 46 4.56 -5.04 -6.89
C LEU A 46 4.53 -6.27 -7.81
N ALA A 47 5.22 -7.32 -7.39
CA ALA A 47 5.08 -8.65 -7.95
C ALA A 47 4.67 -9.64 -6.86
N VAL A 48 3.59 -10.38 -7.11
CA VAL A 48 3.13 -11.50 -6.28
C VAL A 48 3.56 -12.81 -6.97
N PRO A 49 4.14 -13.79 -6.26
CA PRO A 49 4.48 -15.09 -6.84
C PRO A 49 3.25 -15.82 -7.41
N THR A 50 3.42 -16.51 -8.54
CA THR A 50 2.33 -17.20 -9.27
C THR A 50 1.64 -18.34 -8.51
N GLY A 51 2.22 -18.79 -7.39
CA GLY A 51 1.63 -19.83 -6.53
C GLY A 51 0.69 -19.30 -5.44
N ILE A 52 0.54 -17.98 -5.32
CA ILE A 52 -0.36 -17.36 -4.34
C ILE A 52 -1.74 -17.21 -4.95
N SER A 53 -2.77 -17.60 -4.19
CA SER A 53 -4.16 -17.51 -4.63
C SER A 53 -4.57 -16.06 -4.96
N PRO A 54 -5.36 -15.84 -6.02
CA PRO A 54 -5.92 -14.53 -6.31
C PRO A 54 -6.90 -14.08 -5.20
N ILE A 55 -6.98 -12.78 -4.98
CA ILE A 55 -7.96 -12.15 -4.09
C ILE A 55 -9.36 -12.40 -4.67
N PRO A 56 -10.31 -12.91 -3.88
CA PRO A 56 -11.66 -13.13 -4.36
C PRO A 56 -12.34 -11.79 -4.66
N VAL A 57 -13.12 -11.74 -5.75
CA VAL A 57 -13.87 -10.53 -6.18
C VAL A 57 -14.74 -9.95 -5.06
N THR A 58 -15.24 -10.77 -4.14
CA THR A 58 -16.05 -10.32 -3.00
C THR A 58 -15.26 -9.51 -1.97
N ALA A 59 -13.93 -9.62 -1.95
CA ALA A 59 -13.04 -8.86 -1.08
C ALA A 59 -12.54 -7.57 -1.74
N ILE A 60 -12.80 -7.37 -3.03
CA ILE A 60 -12.45 -6.16 -3.78
C ILE A 60 -13.68 -5.23 -3.76
N PRO A 61 -13.53 -3.95 -3.34
CA PRO A 61 -14.63 -2.98 -3.41
C PRO A 61 -15.25 -2.90 -4.81
N LYS A 62 -16.59 -2.92 -4.88
CA LYS A 62 -17.31 -2.93 -6.17
C LYS A 62 -17.03 -1.67 -6.99
N GLY A 63 -16.76 -1.85 -8.28
CA GLY A 63 -16.60 -0.76 -9.26
C GLY A 63 -15.19 -0.18 -9.36
N LEU A 64 -14.22 -0.83 -8.72
CA LEU A 64 -12.84 -0.40 -8.63
C LEU A 64 -11.92 -1.60 -8.86
N ASP A 65 -11.06 -1.55 -9.89
CA ASP A 65 -9.85 -2.41 -10.00
C ASP A 65 -8.80 -1.94 -8.95
N GLY A 66 -9.26 -1.68 -7.73
CA GLY A 66 -8.57 -0.92 -6.68
C GLY A 66 -9.03 0.53 -6.53
N PRO A 67 -8.83 1.12 -5.34
CA PRO A 67 -7.93 0.61 -4.32
C PRO A 67 -8.61 -0.19 -3.18
N LEU A 68 -7.92 -1.24 -2.71
CA LEU A 68 -8.02 -1.61 -1.30
C LEU A 68 -7.46 -0.43 -0.49
N ILE A 69 -8.28 0.15 0.38
CA ILE A 69 -7.87 1.32 1.17
C ILE A 69 -6.82 0.84 2.19
N GLY A 70 -5.62 1.42 2.13
CA GLY A 70 -4.56 1.18 3.10
C GLY A 70 -4.65 2.12 4.30
N PRO A 71 -3.64 2.11 5.19
CA PRO A 71 -3.60 3.05 6.32
C PRO A 71 -3.33 4.48 5.87
N ASP A 72 -3.74 5.43 6.72
CA ASP A 72 -3.18 6.79 6.70
C ASP A 72 -1.82 6.78 7.40
N ILE A 73 -0.90 7.62 6.91
CA ILE A 73 0.46 7.78 7.42
C ILE A 73 0.55 9.14 8.10
N VAL A 74 0.91 9.11 9.38
CA VAL A 74 1.22 10.31 10.16
C VAL A 74 2.71 10.29 10.48
N ALA A 75 3.40 11.38 10.13
CA ALA A 75 4.81 11.60 10.44
C ALA A 75 5.07 13.09 10.60
N THR A 76 6.06 13.46 11.40
CA THR A 76 6.43 14.87 11.64
C THR A 76 6.88 15.61 10.38
N GLU A 77 7.37 14.87 9.40
CA GLU A 77 7.87 15.34 8.11
C GLU A 77 6.74 15.49 7.07
N LEU A 78 5.53 15.04 7.39
CA LEU A 78 4.34 15.19 6.55
C LEU A 78 3.44 16.26 7.17
N GLU A 79 3.41 17.46 6.58
CA GLU A 79 2.64 18.61 7.08
C GLU A 79 1.17 18.27 7.36
N LEU A 80 0.55 17.52 6.45
CA LEU A 80 -0.87 17.14 6.52
C LEU A 80 -1.07 15.61 6.60
N GLY A 81 0.01 14.83 6.74
CA GLY A 81 -0.02 13.37 6.61
C GLY A 81 -0.02 12.87 5.16
N ALA A 82 -0.25 11.57 4.98
CA ALA A 82 -0.39 10.92 3.67
C ALA A 82 -1.41 9.79 3.73
N CYS A 83 -1.99 9.41 2.60
CA CYS A 83 -2.81 8.21 2.45
C CYS A 83 -2.05 7.12 1.71
N THR A 84 -2.57 5.89 1.81
CA THR A 84 -2.08 4.77 1.00
C THR A 84 -3.22 4.08 0.26
N GLN A 85 -2.94 3.71 -0.99
CA GLN A 85 -3.87 3.03 -1.88
C GLN A 85 -3.19 1.81 -2.45
N ILE A 86 -3.87 0.66 -2.40
CA ILE A 86 -3.34 -0.60 -2.93
C ILE A 86 -4.21 -1.05 -4.10
N TYR A 87 -3.57 -1.27 -5.24
CA TYR A 87 -4.26 -1.68 -6.45
C TYR A 87 -4.04 -3.15 -6.77
N CYS A 88 -5.02 -3.73 -7.44
CA CYS A 88 -4.96 -5.11 -7.89
C CYS A 88 -5.58 -5.25 -9.28
N ALA A 89 -5.01 -6.13 -10.10
CA ALA A 89 -5.55 -6.51 -11.39
C ALA A 89 -5.77 -8.02 -11.40
N ASP A 90 -6.94 -8.47 -11.86
CA ASP A 90 -7.33 -9.90 -11.89
C ASP A 90 -7.12 -10.61 -10.53
N GLY A 91 -7.39 -9.89 -9.44
CA GLY A 91 -7.21 -10.38 -8.07
C GLY A 91 -5.75 -10.49 -7.63
N VAL A 92 -4.79 -9.90 -8.33
CA VAL A 92 -3.36 -9.90 -7.96
C VAL A 92 -2.91 -8.47 -7.64
N LEU A 93 -2.23 -8.26 -6.51
CA LEU A 93 -1.66 -6.95 -6.15
C LEU A 93 -0.69 -6.47 -7.24
N THR A 94 -0.86 -5.23 -7.70
CA THR A 94 -0.07 -4.66 -8.81
C THR A 94 0.80 -3.48 -8.39
N PHE A 95 0.29 -2.56 -7.57
CA PHE A 95 1.10 -1.46 -7.04
C PHE A 95 0.54 -0.89 -5.73
N LEU A 96 1.46 -0.33 -4.95
CA LEU A 96 1.20 0.51 -3.77
C LEU A 96 1.40 1.97 -4.18
N GLU A 97 0.43 2.82 -3.88
CA GLU A 97 0.54 4.27 -3.95
C GLU A 97 0.57 4.85 -2.53
N ILE A 98 1.49 5.79 -2.32
CA ILE A 98 1.51 6.66 -1.14
C ILE A 98 1.37 8.08 -1.66
N ALA A 99 0.39 8.83 -1.17
CA ALA A 99 0.16 10.21 -1.58
C ALA A 99 0.08 11.12 -0.35
N ALA A 100 0.93 12.14 -0.29
CA ALA A 100 0.83 13.17 0.74
C ALA A 100 -0.46 13.97 0.56
N TYR A 101 -1.08 14.37 1.67
CA TYR A 101 -2.20 15.32 1.63
C TYR A 101 -1.72 16.76 1.39
N GLY A 102 -0.43 17.04 1.59
CA GLY A 102 0.22 18.31 1.27
C GLY A 102 1.02 18.28 -0.04
N ASP A 103 1.84 19.30 -0.24
CA ASP A 103 2.57 19.52 -1.50
C ASP A 103 3.95 18.82 -1.56
N SER A 104 4.29 18.00 -0.56
CA SER A 104 5.59 17.35 -0.46
C SER A 104 5.52 15.99 0.23
N PHE A 105 6.25 15.03 -0.33
CA PHE A 105 6.49 13.72 0.25
C PHE A 105 8.00 13.43 0.26
N PRO A 106 8.65 13.42 1.44
CA PRO A 106 10.06 13.09 1.54
C PRO A 106 10.28 11.60 1.27
N GLU A 107 11.35 11.25 0.55
CA GLU A 107 11.69 9.85 0.25
C GLU A 107 12.03 9.02 1.51
N HIS A 108 12.33 9.71 2.61
CA HIS A 108 12.63 9.14 3.91
C HIS A 108 11.74 9.76 4.98
N LEU A 109 11.00 8.90 5.67
CA LEU A 109 10.18 9.25 6.83
C LEU A 109 10.78 8.61 8.09
N SER A 110 10.76 9.32 9.21
CA SER A 110 11.08 8.80 10.53
C SER A 110 9.85 8.85 11.43
N ASN A 111 9.83 8.03 12.49
CA ASN A 111 8.76 8.03 13.50
C ASN A 111 7.32 7.93 12.93
N VAL A 112 7.14 7.05 11.95
CA VAL A 112 5.85 6.85 11.28
C VAL A 112 4.84 6.18 12.21
N LEU A 113 3.63 6.73 12.24
CA LEU A 113 2.43 6.08 12.76
C LEU A 113 1.50 5.71 11.60
N LEU A 114 0.94 4.50 11.64
CA LEU A 114 -0.07 4.04 10.69
C LEU A 114 -1.44 4.01 11.37
N GLU A 115 -2.38 4.75 10.81
CA GLU A 115 -3.73 4.91 11.34
C GLU A 115 -4.77 4.31 10.38
N ARG A 116 -5.98 4.06 10.90
CA ARG A 116 -7.09 3.71 10.00
C ARG A 116 -7.48 4.95 9.19
N PRO A 117 -7.81 4.78 7.90
CA PRO A 117 -8.19 5.89 7.05
C PRO A 117 -9.39 6.64 7.63
N GLN A 118 -9.32 7.98 7.63
CA GLN A 118 -10.46 8.80 8.03
C GLN A 118 -11.57 8.73 6.98
N ALA A 119 -12.79 8.36 7.41
CA ALA A 119 -13.96 8.14 6.55
C ALA A 119 -14.65 9.44 6.11
#